data_AF-A0A535MZG1-F1
#
_entry.id   AF-A0A535MZG1-F1
#
_cell.length_a   1.000
_cell.length_b   1.000
_cell.length_c   1.000
_cell.angle_alpha   90.00
_cell.angle_beta   90.00
_cell.angle_gamma   90.00
#
_symmetry.space_group_name_H-M   'P 1'
#
loop_
_entity.id
_entity.type
_entity.pdbx_description
1 polymer ?
#
loop_
_entity_poly.entity_id
_entity_poly.type
_entity_poly.pdbx_seq_one_letter_code
_entity_poly.pdbx_strand_id
1 'polypeptide(L)' 'RAATGERFVVRQRIPTEGQTVLHDLVMGTVAFQNATLDDHVLLKSDGYPTYHLAFAVDDHSSRISH' A
#
# COMPACT_ATOMS: atom_id res chain seq x y z
N ARG A 1 1.31 13.90 17.56
CA ARG A 1 0.38 13.93 16.41
C ARG A 1 -0.89 13.14 16.69
N ALA A 2 -0.92 11.81 16.51
CA ALA A 2 -2.12 11.04 16.80
C ALA A 2 -2.54 11.11 18.28
N ALA A 3 -1.59 10.89 19.21
CA ALA A 3 -1.84 10.98 20.65
C ALA A 3 -2.21 12.40 21.17
N THR A 4 -1.96 13.44 20.36
CA THR A 4 -2.23 14.85 20.68
C THR A 4 -3.46 15.38 19.96
N GLY A 5 -4.19 14.53 19.22
CA GLY A 5 -5.41 14.91 18.49
C GLY A 5 -5.17 15.75 17.22
N GLU A 6 -3.92 15.91 16.78
CA GLU A 6 -3.60 16.60 15.53
C GLU A 6 -4.01 15.75 14.33
N ARG A 7 -4.53 16.38 13.26
CA ARG A 7 -4.85 15.69 12.01
C ARG A 7 -3.62 14.96 11.46
N PHE A 8 -3.80 13.69 11.12
CA PHE A 8 -2.73 12.84 10.58
C PHE A 8 -3.24 11.99 9.42
N VAL A 9 -2.33 11.39 8.68
CA VAL A 9 -2.61 10.35 7.69
C VAL A 9 -1.90 9.07 8.12
N VAL A 10 -2.43 7.92 7.71
CA VAL A 10 -1.72 6.64 7.86
C VAL A 10 -1.02 6.34 6.55
N ARG A 11 0.25 5.96 6.62
CA ARG A 11 1.06 5.58 5.46
C ARG A 11 1.48 4.12 5.57
N GLN A 12 1.66 3.49 4.43
CA GLN A 12 2.34 2.20 4.34
C GLN A 12 3.78 2.37 4.84
N ARG A 13 4.32 1.35 5.49
CA ARG A 13 5.73 1.31 5.87
C ARG A 13 6.42 0.27 5.01
N ILE A 14 7.00 0.71 3.91
CA ILE A 14 7.74 -0.16 3.01
C ILE A 14 9.16 -0.35 3.59
N PRO A 15 9.74 -1.56 3.53
CA PRO A 15 11.16 -1.74 3.89
C PRO A 15 12.04 -0.79 3.07
N THR A 16 13.12 -0.25 3.62
CA THR A 16 14.00 0.67 2.87
C THR A 16 15.06 -0.05 2.03
N GLU A 17 15.30 -1.32 2.34
CA GLU A 17 16.34 -2.16 1.73
C GLU A 17 15.72 -3.42 1.12
N GLY A 18 16.48 -4.06 0.22
CA GLY A 18 16.04 -5.26 -0.49
C GLY A 18 15.15 -4.95 -1.69
N GLN A 19 14.42 -5.98 -2.12
CA GLN A 19 13.59 -5.93 -3.31
C GLN A 19 12.19 -6.47 -3.02
N THR A 20 11.18 -5.89 -3.67
CA THR A 20 9.84 -6.44 -3.77
C THR A 20 9.72 -7.12 -5.13
N VAL A 21 9.46 -8.42 -5.13
CA VAL A 21 9.36 -9.25 -6.34
C VAL A 21 7.89 -9.59 -6.58
N LEU A 22 7.43 -9.38 -7.81
CA LEU A 22 6.09 -9.71 -8.27
C LEU A 22 6.17 -10.73 -9.41
N HIS A 23 5.18 -11.62 -9.46
CA HIS A 23 5.02 -12.61 -10.53
C HIS A 23 3.78 -12.25 -11.35
N ASP A 24 4.00 -11.48 -12.43
CA ASP A 24 2.96 -11.06 -13.36
C ASP A 24 2.72 -12.12 -14.44
N LEU A 25 1.46 -12.29 -14.86
CA LEU A 25 1.08 -13.31 -15.84
C LEU A 25 1.54 -13.00 -17.27
N VAL A 26 1.79 -11.73 -17.60
CA VAL A 26 2.17 -11.28 -18.94
C VAL A 26 3.65 -10.93 -19.00
N MET A 27 4.14 -10.14 -18.03
CA MET A 27 5.53 -9.66 -17.98
C MET A 27 6.48 -10.64 -17.26
N GLY A 28 5.94 -11.68 -16.61
CA GLY A 28 6.74 -12.64 -15.84
C GLY A 28 7.21 -12.06 -14.50
N THR A 29 8.44 -12.36 -14.09
CA THR A 29 8.96 -11.90 -12.80
C THR A 29 9.52 -10.48 -12.91
N VAL A 30 8.96 -9.57 -12.11
CA VAL A 30 9.37 -8.16 -12.04
C VAL A 30 9.86 -7.86 -10.62
N ALA A 31 11.00 -7.17 -10.48
CA ALA A 31 11.58 -6.82 -9.19
C ALA A 31 11.77 -5.31 -9.08
N PHE A 32 11.28 -4.72 -7.99
CA PHE A 32 11.47 -3.31 -7.65
C PHE A 32 12.43 -3.19 -6.48
N GLN A 33 13.37 -2.25 -6.57
CA GLN A 33 14.21 -1.90 -5.42
C GLN A 33 13.36 -1.19 -4.38
N ASN A 34 13.37 -1.65 -3.14
CA ASN A 34 12.49 -1.05 -2.13
C ASN A 34 12.85 0.42 -1.86
N ALA A 35 14.11 0.79 -2.06
CA ALA A 35 14.58 2.17 -1.97
C ALA A 35 13.94 3.13 -3.00
N THR A 36 13.31 2.62 -4.07
CA THR A 36 12.60 3.44 -5.08
C THR A 36 11.09 3.51 -4.83
N LEU A 37 10.58 2.85 -3.79
CA LEU A 37 9.16 2.82 -3.45
C LEU A 37 8.84 3.85 -2.37
N ASP A 38 7.74 4.57 -2.54
CA ASP A 38 7.28 5.57 -1.59
C ASP A 38 6.31 4.99 -0.55
N ASP A 39 6.36 5.50 0.67
CA ASP A 39 5.38 5.23 1.72
C ASP A 39 4.03 5.91 1.40
N HIS A 40 3.23 5.24 0.57
CA HIS A 40 1.93 5.71 0.10
C HIS A 40 0.92 5.90 1.24
N VAL A 41 0.05 6.89 1.09
CA VAL A 41 -1.04 7.13 2.04
C VAL A 41 -2.09 6.03 1.92
N LEU A 42 -2.45 5.42 3.05
CA LEU A 42 -3.47 4.39 3.18
C LEU A 42 -4.79 4.99 3.69
N LEU A 43 -4.72 5.86 4.70
CA LEU A 43 -5.87 6.53 5.30
C LEU A 43 -5.65 8.04 5.28
N LYS A 44 -6.60 8.77 4.70
CA LYS A 44 -6.59 10.23 4.66
C LYS A 44 -6.93 10.81 6.03
N SER A 45 -6.65 12.10 6.20
CA SER A 45 -6.93 12.82 7.46
C SER A 45 -8.41 13.06 7.74
N ASP A 46 -9.27 12.84 6.75
CA ASP A 46 -10.73 12.83 6.87
C ASP A 46 -11.30 11.46 7.26
N GLY A 47 -10.44 10.45 7.47
CA GLY A 47 -10.83 9.10 7.88
C GLY A 47 -11.26 8.19 6.75
N TYR A 48 -11.28 8.65 5.49
CA TYR A 48 -11.58 7.80 4.34
C TYR A 48 -10.31 7.10 3.81
N PRO A 49 -10.42 5.83 3.36
CA PRO A 49 -9.31 5.12 2.74
C PRO A 49 -8.93 5.76 1.40
N THR A 50 -7.68 5.57 0.98
CA THR A 50 -7.29 5.80 -0.41
C THR A 50 -7.80 4.68 -1.31
N TYR A 51 -7.82 4.93 -2.62
CA TYR A 51 -8.18 3.92 -3.61
C TYR A 51 -7.38 2.62 -3.41
N HIS A 52 -6.06 2.74 -3.24
CA HIS A 52 -5.17 1.58 -3.07
C HIS A 52 -5.51 0.72 -1.85
N LEU A 53 -5.84 1.35 -0.70
CA LEU A 53 -6.24 0.60 0.48
C LEU A 53 -7.63 -0.03 0.31
N ALA A 54 -8.60 0.75 -0.19
CA ALA A 54 -9.98 0.26 -0.34
C ALA A 54 -10.04 -0.93 -1.29
N PHE A 55 -9.44 -0.81 -2.47
CA PHE A 55 -9.38 -1.89 -3.46
C PHE A 55 -8.73 -3.16 -2.92
N ALA A 56 -7.57 -3.06 -2.26
CA ALA A 56 -6.89 -4.23 -1.71
C ALA A 56 -7.73 -4.98 -0.64
N VAL A 57 -8.46 -4.23 0.20
CA VAL A 57 -9.34 -4.80 1.22
C VAL A 57 -10.59 -5.42 0.59
N ASP A 58 -11.19 -4.77 -0.39
CA ASP A 58 -12.40 -5.23 -1.06
C ASP A 58 -12.16 -6.50 -1.88
N ASP A 59 -11.02 -6.60 -2.58
CA ASP A 59 -10.60 -7.79 -3.30
C ASP A 59 -10.41 -8.99 -2.37
N HIS A 60 -9.76 -8.77 -1.22
CA HIS A 60 -9.60 -9.79 -0.20
C HIS A 60 -10.96 -10.25 0.36
N SER A 61 -11.83 -9.29 0.72
CA SER A 61 -13.16 -9.54 1.27
C SER A 61 -14.05 -10.32 0.28
N SER A 62 -13.96 -9.98 -1.00
CA SER A 62 -14.76 -10.59 -2.08
C SER A 62 -14.13 -11.88 -2.63
N ARG A 63 -12.91 -12.23 -2.21
CA ARG A 63 -12.14 -13.40 -2.68
C ARG A 63 -11.89 -13.37 -4.20
N ILE A 64 -11.53 -12.20 -4.73
CA ILE A 64 -11.15 -12.04 -6.13
C ILE A 64 -9.90 -12.88 -6.42
N SER A 65 -9.88 -13.55 -7.58
CA SER A 65 -8.79 -14.45 -7.96
C SER A 65 -7.83 -13.87 -8.98
N HIS A 66 -8.34 -13.13 -9.98
CA HIS A 66 -7.61 -12.59 -11.13
C HIS A 66 -8.39 -11.42 -11.73
#